data_AF-A0A485AQ78-F1
#
_entry.id   AF-A0A485AQ78-F1
#
_cell.length_a   1.000
_cell.length_b   1.000
_cell.length_c   1.000
_cell.angle_alpha   90.00
_cell.angle_beta   90.00
_cell.angle_gamma   90.00
#
_symmetry.space_group_name_H-M   'P 1'
#
loop_
_entity.id
_entity.type
_entity.pdbx_description
1 polymer ?
#
loop_
_entity_poly.entity_id
_entity_poly.type
_entity_poly.pdbx_seq_one_letter_code
_entity_poly.pdbx_strand_id
1 'polypeptide(L)' 'MFDNLTDRLSRTLRNISGRGRLTEDNVKETLREVRMALLEADVALPVVRDLSIA' A
#
# COMPACT_ATOMS: atom_id res chain seq x y z
N MET A 1 -1.38 3.86 22.67
CA MET A 1 -0.38 3.01 21.96
C MET A 1 -0.86 2.64 20.55
N PHE A 2 -2.14 2.27 20.37
CA PHE A 2 -2.79 2.14 19.06
C PHE A 2 -3.06 3.48 18.34
N ASP A 3 -3.01 4.61 19.05
CA ASP A 3 -3.30 5.94 18.50
C ASP A 3 -2.33 6.37 17.39
N ASN A 4 -1.06 5.96 17.49
CA ASN A 4 -0.06 6.26 16.46
C ASN A 4 -0.37 5.51 15.15
N LEU A 5 -0.85 4.27 15.26
CA LEU A 5 -1.28 3.47 14.13
C LEU A 5 -2.57 4.05 13.52
N THR A 6 -3.54 4.40 14.37
CA THR A 6 -4.81 5.00 13.94
C THR A 6 -4.60 6.34 13.22
N ASP A 7 -3.69 7.20 13.71
CA ASP A 7 -3.41 8.48 13.06
C ASP A 7 -2.68 8.31 11.72
N ARG A 8 -1.73 7.37 11.63
CA ARG A 8 -1.06 7.02 10.37
C ARG A 8 -2.05 6.46 9.35
N LEU A 9 -2.92 5.52 9.76
CA LEU A 9 -3.93 4.93 8.89
C LEU A 9 -4.91 5.98 8.36
N SER A 10 -5.37 6.87 9.24
CA SER A 10 -6.31 7.95 8.89
C SER A 10 -5.70 8.94 7.90
N ARG A 11 -4.39 9.24 8.01
CA ARG A 11 -3.68 10.11 7.06
C ARG A 11 -3.52 9.46 5.69
N THR A 12 -3.17 8.17 5.66
CA THR A 12 -3.04 7.42 4.40
C THR A 12 -4.38 7.31 3.68
N LEU A 13 -5.46 7.01 4.41
CA LEU A 13 -6.81 6.95 3.84
C LEU A 13 -7.28 8.30 3.29
N ARG A 14 -6.94 9.41 3.96
CA ARG A 14 -7.21 10.77 3.48
C ARG A 14 -6.48 11.11 2.17
N ASN A 15 -5.26 10.61 2.01
CA ASN A 15 -4.48 10.83 0.78
C ASN A 15 -5.03 10.03 -0.41
N ILE A 16 -5.68 8.89 -0.16
CA ILE A 16 -6.34 8.08 -1.19
C ILE A 16 -7.71 8.67 -1.53
N SER A 17 -8.49 9.11 -0.52
CA SER A 17 -9.80 9.74 -0.74
C SER A 17 -9.72 11.10 -1.45
N GLY A 18 -8.56 11.77 -1.42
CA GLY A 18 -8.32 13.05 -2.11
C GLY A 18 -7.87 12.92 -3.57
N ARG A 19 -7.52 11.72 -4.05
CA ARG A 19 -7.18 11.48 -5.46
C ARG A 19 -8.45 11.10 -6.19
N GLY A 20 -9.13 12.09 -6.76
CA GLY A 20 -10.42 11.95 -7.44
C GLY A 20 -10.49 10.93 -8.59
N ARG A 21 -9.35 10.37 -9.05
CA ARG A 21 -9.30 9.22 -9.97
C ARG A 21 -8.08 8.35 -9.67
N LEU A 22 -8.33 7.08 -9.33
CA LEU A 22 -7.32 6.02 -9.40
C LEU A 22 -7.21 5.60 -10.87
N THR A 23 -6.04 5.82 -11.47
CA THR A 23 -5.72 5.27 -12.80
C THR A 23 -5.00 3.93 -12.62
N GLU A 24 -5.14 3.04 -13.59
CA GLU A 24 -4.45 1.74 -13.54
C GLU A 24 -2.93 1.90 -13.39
N ASP A 25 -2.35 2.91 -14.05
CA ASP A 25 -0.91 3.15 -14.01
C ASP A 25 -0.43 3.54 -12.61
N ASN A 26 -1.13 4.48 -11.95
CA ASN A 26 -0.78 4.91 -10.61
C ASN A 26 -0.93 3.78 -9.57
N VAL A 27 -1.94 2.92 -9.75
CA VAL A 27 -2.16 1.76 -8.87
C VAL A 27 -1.08 0.70 -9.10
N LYS A 28 -0.72 0.40 -10.35
CA LYS A 28 0.36 -0.54 -10.69
C LYS A 28 1.71 -0.07 -10.16
N GLU A 29 2.00 1.22 -10.27
CA GLU A 29 3.22 1.82 -9.73
C GLU A 29 3.27 1.71 -8.20
N THR A 30 2.19 2.13 -7.52
CA THR A 30 2.10 2.07 -6.06
C THR A 30 2.24 0.64 -5.54
N LEU A 31 1.60 -0.35 -6.19
CA LEU A 31 1.72 -1.75 -5.79
C LEU A 31 3.13 -2.30 -5.97
N ARG A 32 3.86 -1.82 -6.97
CA ARG A 32 5.26 -2.21 -7.16
C ARG A 32 6.11 -1.73 -5.99
N GLU A 33 5.92 -0.50 -5.55
CA GLU A 33 6.62 0.07 -4.38
C GLU A 33 6.28 -0.70 -3.11
N VAL A 34 5.00 -1.03 -2.88
CA VAL A 34 4.58 -1.82 -1.72
C VAL A 34 5.23 -3.21 -1.72
N ARG A 35 5.31 -3.89 -2.87
CA ARG A 35 5.99 -5.19 -2.95
C ARG A 35 7.47 -5.09 -2.60
N MET A 36 8.15 -4.04 -3.05
CA MET A 36 9.57 -3.83 -2.69
C MET A 36 9.74 -3.62 -1.19
N ALA A 37 8.90 -2.77 -0.59
CA ALA A 37 8.94 -2.51 0.85
C ALA A 37 8.66 -3.76 1.69
N LEU A 38 7.78 -4.65 1.23
CA LEU A 38 7.51 -5.93 1.91
C LEU A 38 8.71 -6.88 1.83
N LEU A 39 9.40 -6.94 0.69
CA LEU A 39 10.61 -7.76 0.55
C LEU A 39 11.76 -7.24 1.41
N GLU A 40 11.92 -5.91 1.50
CA GLU A 40 12.91 -5.26 2.37
C GLU A 40 12.63 -5.48 3.87
N ALA A 41 11.36 -5.74 4.22
CA ALA A 41 10.93 -6.02 5.59
C ALA A 41 10.95 -7.53 5.95
N ASP A 42 11.65 -8.35 5.17
CA ASP A 42 11.75 -9.82 5.35
C ASP A 42 10.40 -10.56 5.35
N VAL A 43 9.41 -10.04 4.60
CA VAL A 43 8.11 -10.70 4.47
C VAL A 43 8.19 -11.86 3.49
N ALA A 44 7.57 -12.99 3.85
CA ALA A 44 7.58 -14.20 3.03
C ALA A 44 7.00 -13.98 1.62
N LEU A 45 7.68 -14.52 0.61
CA LEU A 45 7.31 -14.42 -0.81
C LEU A 45 5.84 -14.74 -1.15
N PRO A 46 5.16 -15.73 -0.51
CA PRO A 46 3.74 -15.98 -0.77
C PRO A 46 2.87 -14.74 -0.50
N VAL A 47 3.14 -14.01 0.58
CA VAL A 47 2.38 -12.82 0.99
C VAL A 47 2.58 -11.67 -0.01
N VAL A 48 3.79 -11.51 -0.53
CA VAL A 48 4.11 -10.49 -1.54
C VAL A 48 3.46 -10.81 -2.89
N ARG A 49 3.35 -12.10 -3.23
CA ARG A 49 2.76 -12.57 -4.49
C ARG A 49 1.24 -12.46 -4.53
N ASP A 50 0.57 -12.64 -3.39
CA ASP A 50 -0.89 -12.48 -3.28
C ASP A 50 -1.33 -11.02 -3.44
N LEU A 51 -0.39 -10.06 -3.33
CA LEU A 51 -0.61 -8.64 -3.61
C LEU A 51 -0.58 -8.30 -5.12
N SER A 52 -1.08 -9.19 -5.98
CA SER A 52 -1.28 -8.92 -7.41
C SER A 52 -2.73 -8.54 -7.69
N ILE A 53 -2.93 -7.45 -8.44
CA ILE A 53 -4.23 -7.19 -9.08
C ILE A 53 -4.30 -8.08 -10.32
N ALA A 54 -5.32 -8.93 -10.38
CA ALA A 54 -5.77 -9.59 -11.60
C ALA A 54 -6.65 -8.65 -12.42
#